data_AF-A0A5B1LHS5-F1
#
_entry.id   AF-A0A5B1LHS5-F1
#
_cell.length_a   1.000
_cell.length_b   1.000
_cell.length_c   1.000
_cell.angle_alpha   90.00
_cell.angle_beta   90.00
_cell.angle_gamma   90.00
#
_symmetry.space_group_name_H-M   'P 1'
#
loop_
_entity.id
_entity.type
_entity.pdbx_description
1 polymer ?
#
loop_
_entity_poly.entity_id
_entity_poly.type
_entity_poly.pdbx_seq_one_letter_code
_entity_poly.pdbx_strand_id
1 'polypeptide(L)'
;MRRVAIAPMLLALPATVLGLAGCDDGDAFVAELADVPALAPQVEWADRMCAAVVQTSPPLTPPKTDQSDVGATLQTLVDMFDTMAGLLDEQHAKLHTVGRPPEGSDRAFRTAMRHLAEAHGLARRVERSLSRSAAASPDDLQEALGQIGALWGPGADYPGFVLDLVGLDRDLLPAIAQAPTCANLGVS
;
A
#
# COMPACT_ATOMS: atom_id res chain seq x y z
N MET A 1 -62.05 -15.53 -40.59
CA MET A 1 -61.16 -14.63 -39.82
C MET A 1 -60.16 -15.49 -39.04
N ARG A 2 -58.93 -15.66 -39.55
CA ARG A 2 -57.86 -16.43 -38.89
C ARG A 2 -57.00 -15.46 -38.06
N ARG A 3 -56.93 -15.68 -36.74
CA ARG A 3 -56.05 -14.91 -35.85
C ARG A 3 -54.67 -15.59 -35.83
N VAL A 4 -53.66 -14.85 -36.27
CA VAL A 4 -52.24 -15.22 -36.17
C VAL A 4 -51.75 -14.79 -34.78
N ALA A 5 -51.22 -15.73 -34.00
CA ALA A 5 -50.57 -15.46 -32.74
C ALA A 5 -49.07 -15.21 -33.00
N ILE A 6 -48.57 -14.03 -32.59
CA ILE A 6 -47.16 -13.66 -32.63
C ILE A 6 -46.59 -13.92 -31.24
N ALA A 7 -45.66 -14.87 -31.13
CA ALA A 7 -44.91 -15.14 -29.91
C ALA A 7 -43.70 -14.18 -29.83
N PRO A 8 -43.45 -13.51 -28.69
CA PRO A 8 -42.23 -12.74 -28.51
C PRO A 8 -41.07 -13.67 -28.15
N MET A 9 -40.08 -13.73 -29.04
CA MET A 9 -38.83 -14.45 -28.86
C MET A 9 -37.92 -13.61 -27.94
N LEU A 10 -37.78 -14.03 -26.69
CA LEU A 10 -36.80 -13.50 -25.73
C LEU A 10 -35.40 -14.00 -26.13
N LEU A 11 -34.60 -13.12 -26.72
CA LEU A 11 -33.17 -13.32 -26.92
C LEU A 11 -32.44 -13.06 -25.60
N ALA A 12 -32.01 -14.13 -24.93
CA ALA A 12 -31.05 -14.05 -23.85
C ALA A 12 -29.65 -13.75 -24.44
N LEU A 13 -29.15 -12.54 -24.21
CA LEU A 13 -27.76 -12.19 -24.47
C LEU A 13 -26.89 -12.79 -23.34
N PRO A 14 -25.87 -13.61 -23.63
CA PRO A 14 -24.89 -13.95 -22.62
C PRO A 14 -24.09 -12.69 -22.29
N ALA A 15 -24.15 -12.28 -21.02
CA ALA A 15 -23.25 -11.29 -20.46
C ALA A 15 -21.84 -11.90 -20.43
N THR A 16 -21.07 -11.72 -21.50
CA THR A 16 -19.62 -11.93 -21.48
C THR A 16 -19.00 -10.84 -20.62
N VAL A 17 -18.84 -11.17 -19.34
CA VAL A 17 -17.94 -10.44 -18.45
C VAL A 17 -16.53 -10.63 -19.01
N LEU A 18 -16.02 -9.61 -19.70
CA LEU A 18 -14.60 -9.47 -19.98
C LEU A 18 -13.90 -9.23 -18.64
N GLY A 19 -13.52 -10.32 -17.98
CA GLY A 19 -12.61 -10.28 -16.85
C GLY A 19 -11.28 -9.70 -17.32
N LEU A 20 -10.92 -8.54 -16.76
CA LEU A 20 -9.55 -8.04 -16.82
C LEU A 20 -8.68 -9.07 -16.10
N ALA A 21 -7.97 -9.89 -16.88
CA ALA A 21 -6.95 -10.79 -16.35
C ALA A 21 -5.79 -9.92 -15.81
N GLY A 22 -5.79 -9.70 -14.51
CA GLY A 22 -4.74 -9.03 -13.77
C GLY A 22 -5.07 -9.04 -12.28
N CYS A 23 -4.33 -9.87 -11.53
CA CYS A 23 -4.37 -10.04 -10.06
C CYS A 23 -5.47 -10.98 -9.52
N ASP A 24 -5.35 -12.31 -9.72
CA ASP A 24 -6.18 -13.29 -8.99
C ASP A 24 -5.45 -14.62 -8.64
N ASP A 25 -4.14 -14.71 -8.82
CA ASP A 25 -3.35 -15.91 -8.47
C ASP A 25 -2.69 -15.82 -7.07
N GLY A 26 -2.94 -14.74 -6.32
CA GLY A 26 -2.37 -14.52 -4.99
C GLY A 26 -3.05 -15.36 -3.90
N ASP A 27 -4.39 -15.37 -3.91
CA ASP A 27 -5.20 -15.93 -2.84
C ASP A 27 -5.06 -17.46 -2.70
N ALA A 28 -4.88 -18.16 -3.83
CA ALA A 28 -4.67 -19.61 -3.82
C ALA A 28 -3.33 -20.01 -3.19
N PHE A 29 -2.28 -19.21 -3.38
CA PHE A 29 -0.94 -19.49 -2.83
C PHE A 29 -0.86 -19.19 -1.33
N VAL A 30 -1.55 -18.14 -0.86
CA VAL A 30 -1.61 -17.81 0.57
C VAL A 30 -2.39 -18.87 1.34
N ALA A 31 -3.48 -19.39 0.77
CA ALA A 31 -4.27 -20.46 1.37
C ALA A 31 -3.47 -21.78 1.54
N GLU A 32 -2.62 -22.15 0.58
CA GLU A 32 -1.84 -23.39 0.64
C GLU A 32 -0.71 -23.35 1.69
N LEU A 33 -0.16 -22.16 1.98
CA LEU A 33 0.89 -21.97 3.00
C LEU A 33 0.36 -21.75 4.41
N ALA A 34 -0.92 -21.40 4.57
CA ALA A 34 -1.55 -21.24 5.87
C ALA A 34 -1.60 -22.54 6.68
N ASP A 35 -1.55 -23.70 6.00
CA ASP A 35 -1.57 -25.03 6.63
C ASP A 35 -0.19 -25.47 7.18
N VAL A 36 0.88 -24.73 6.90
CA VAL A 36 2.20 -25.00 7.49
C VAL A 36 2.23 -24.46 8.93
N PRO A 37 2.48 -25.29 9.95
CA PRO A 37 2.53 -24.80 11.33
C PRO A 37 3.73 -23.87 11.51
N ALA A 38 3.46 -22.64 11.93
CA ALA A 38 4.51 -21.70 12.31
C ALA A 38 4.99 -22.02 13.73
N LEU A 39 6.26 -21.76 13.99
CA LEU A 39 6.81 -21.85 15.33
C LEU A 39 6.27 -20.69 16.20
N ALA A 40 5.94 -20.97 17.46
CA ALA A 40 5.28 -19.99 18.34
C ALA A 40 6.05 -18.65 18.50
N PRO A 41 7.40 -18.63 18.64
CA PRO A 41 8.14 -17.37 18.71
C PRO A 41 8.01 -16.50 17.44
N GLN A 42 7.91 -17.12 16.27
CA GLN A 42 7.75 -16.45 14.98
C GLN A 42 6.37 -15.80 14.88
N VAL A 43 5.32 -16.50 15.32
CA VAL A 43 3.96 -15.95 15.37
C VAL A 43 3.88 -14.77 16.34
N GLU A 44 4.48 -14.89 17.53
CA GLU A 44 4.50 -13.81 18.52
C GLU A 44 5.26 -12.58 18.02
N TRP A 45 6.38 -12.79 17.32
CA TRP A 45 7.13 -11.72 16.69
C TRP A 45 6.32 -11.05 15.57
N ALA A 46 5.68 -11.84 14.70
CA ALA A 46 4.86 -11.34 13.60
C ALA A 46 3.66 -10.52 14.13
N ASP A 47 3.02 -10.96 15.21
CA ASP A 47 1.92 -10.22 15.84
C ASP A 47 2.36 -8.84 16.34
N ARG A 48 3.51 -8.74 17.04
CA ARG A 48 4.06 -7.44 17.45
C ARG A 48 4.45 -6.55 16.27
N MET A 49 5.03 -7.13 15.22
CA MET A 49 5.36 -6.42 14.00
C MET A 49 4.09 -5.85 13.33
N CYS A 50 3.04 -6.66 13.17
CA CYS A 50 1.77 -6.21 12.62
C CYS A 50 1.11 -5.14 13.51
N ALA A 51 1.20 -5.28 14.84
CA ALA A 51 0.72 -4.25 15.75
C ALA A 51 1.45 -2.91 15.59
N ALA A 52 2.77 -2.95 15.36
CA ALA A 52 3.55 -1.75 15.05
C ALA A 52 3.09 -1.10 13.73
N VAL A 53 2.85 -1.91 12.69
CA VAL A 53 2.37 -1.42 11.38
C VAL A 53 0.97 -0.82 11.48
N VAL A 54 0.01 -1.51 12.12
CA VAL A 54 -1.37 -1.02 12.28
C VAL A 54 -1.41 0.34 12.99
N GLN A 55 -0.57 0.52 14.02
CA GLN A 55 -0.52 1.78 14.78
C GLN A 55 -0.02 2.97 13.96
N THR A 56 0.77 2.74 12.91
CA THR A 56 1.42 3.80 12.12
C THR A 56 0.91 3.88 10.68
N SER A 57 -0.13 3.12 10.36
CA SER A 57 -0.79 3.12 9.06
C SER A 57 -2.25 3.54 9.18
N PRO A 58 -2.58 4.70 9.80
CA PRO A 58 -3.94 5.19 9.78
C PRO A 58 -4.38 5.43 8.32
N PRO A 59 -5.66 5.25 8.00
CA PRO A 59 -6.17 5.57 6.67
C PRO A 59 -5.86 7.03 6.33
N LEU A 60 -5.10 7.22 5.24
CA LEU A 60 -4.87 8.56 4.69
C LEU A 60 -6.11 8.97 3.92
N THR A 61 -6.71 10.09 4.32
CA THR A 61 -7.77 10.71 3.54
C THR A 61 -7.13 11.60 2.48
N PRO A 62 -7.36 11.36 1.18
CA PRO A 62 -6.88 12.26 0.15
C PRO A 62 -7.37 13.69 0.46
N PRO A 63 -6.48 14.68 0.50
CA PRO A 63 -6.90 16.01 0.82
C PRO A 63 -7.83 16.54 -0.28
N LYS A 64 -8.82 17.34 0.12
CA LYS A 64 -9.62 18.10 -0.83
C LYS A 64 -8.79 19.29 -1.30
N THR A 65 -8.60 19.42 -2.60
CA THR A 65 -7.88 20.53 -3.20
C THR A 65 -8.86 21.47 -3.92
N ASP A 66 -8.58 22.77 -3.84
CA ASP A 66 -9.29 23.79 -4.61
C ASP A 66 -8.33 24.33 -5.68
N GLN A 67 -8.55 23.90 -6.92
CA GLN A 67 -7.68 24.27 -8.04
C GLN A 67 -7.73 25.78 -8.36
N SER A 68 -8.70 26.52 -7.83
CA SER A 68 -8.74 27.97 -7.96
C SER A 68 -7.81 28.70 -6.99
N ASP A 69 -7.38 28.02 -5.91
CA ASP A 69 -6.40 28.51 -4.94
C ASP A 69 -5.13 27.63 -4.98
N VAL A 70 -4.20 28.03 -5.84
CA VAL A 70 -2.91 27.34 -6.05
C VAL A 70 -2.09 27.29 -4.76
N GLY A 71 -2.08 28.39 -3.99
CA GLY A 71 -1.31 28.48 -2.76
C GLY A 71 -1.85 27.52 -1.69
N ALA A 72 -3.17 27.51 -1.48
CA ALA A 72 -3.81 26.57 -0.56
C ALA A 72 -3.64 25.11 -1.00
N THR A 73 -3.72 24.83 -2.30
CA THR A 73 -3.50 23.49 -2.84
C THR A 73 -2.06 23.01 -2.63
N LEU A 74 -1.05 23.85 -2.90
CA LEU A 74 0.35 23.52 -2.62
C LEU A 74 0.57 23.20 -1.15
N GLN A 75 0.08 24.06 -0.24
CA GLN A 75 0.25 23.84 1.20
C GLN A 75 -0.40 22.53 1.64
N THR A 76 -1.60 22.24 1.13
CA THR A 76 -2.32 21.00 1.43
C THR A 76 -1.53 19.76 0.99
N LEU A 77 -0.84 19.82 -0.16
CA LEU A 77 0.02 18.73 -0.61
C LEU A 77 1.29 18.62 0.24
N VAL A 78 1.93 19.74 0.61
CA VAL A 78 3.07 19.77 1.53
C VAL A 78 2.71 19.06 2.84
N ASP A 79 1.58 19.42 3.45
CA ASP A 79 1.12 18.85 4.72
C ASP A 79 0.83 17.34 4.60
N MET A 80 0.29 16.90 3.46
CA MET A 80 0.06 15.48 3.19
C MET A 80 1.39 14.69 3.14
N PHE A 81 2.39 15.18 2.42
CA PHE A 81 3.69 14.51 2.33
C PHE A 81 4.49 14.58 3.63
N ASP A 82 4.36 15.65 4.42
CA ASP A 82 4.93 15.74 5.77
C ASP A 82 4.28 14.70 6.70
N THR A 83 2.95 14.58 6.66
CA THR A 83 2.20 13.57 7.42
C THR A 83 2.64 12.16 7.04
N MET A 84 2.74 11.84 5.75
CA MET A 84 3.24 10.54 5.29
C MET A 84 4.67 10.27 5.74
N ALA A 85 5.56 11.26 5.64
CA ALA A 85 6.92 11.14 6.12
C ALA A 85 6.97 10.84 7.62
N GLY A 86 6.16 11.54 8.42
CA GLY A 86 6.03 11.30 9.86
C GLY A 86 5.54 9.90 10.19
N LEU A 87 4.53 9.40 9.48
CA LEU A 87 4.02 8.04 9.67
C LEU A 87 5.06 6.96 9.33
N LEU A 88 5.81 7.14 8.24
CA LEU A 88 6.87 6.20 7.84
C LEU A 88 8.03 6.20 8.83
N ASP A 89 8.40 7.37 9.36
CA ASP A 89 9.43 7.48 10.41
C ASP A 89 8.98 6.85 11.73
N GLU A 90 7.74 7.08 12.14
CA GLU A 90 7.15 6.44 13.32
C GLU A 90 7.07 4.91 13.14
N GLN A 91 6.66 4.44 11.96
CA GLN A 91 6.65 3.02 11.62
C GLN A 91 8.04 2.41 11.74
N HIS A 92 9.05 3.08 11.17
CA HIS A 92 10.43 2.63 11.25
C HIS A 92 10.91 2.57 12.71
N ALA A 93 10.61 3.58 13.53
CA ALA A 93 10.93 3.59 14.94
C ALA A 93 10.26 2.44 15.70
N LYS A 94 8.95 2.21 15.51
CA LYS A 94 8.23 1.12 16.19
C LYS A 94 8.72 -0.25 15.75
N LEU A 95 8.94 -0.48 14.45
CA LEU A 95 9.48 -1.75 13.94
C LEU A 95 10.88 -2.03 14.49
N HIS A 96 11.70 -1.00 14.71
CA HIS A 96 12.98 -1.16 15.38
C HIS A 96 12.81 -1.66 16.83
N THR A 97 11.75 -1.26 17.54
CA THR A 97 11.47 -1.75 18.91
C THR A 97 10.96 -3.19 18.96
N VAL A 98 10.33 -3.68 17.88
CA VAL A 98 9.88 -5.07 17.77
C VAL A 98 11.07 -6.04 17.77
N GLY A 99 12.22 -5.57 17.26
CA GLY A 99 13.45 -6.34 17.19
C GLY A 99 13.48 -7.30 16.00
N ARG A 100 14.58 -8.05 15.92
CA ARG A 100 14.87 -8.95 14.79
C ARG A 100 13.89 -10.15 14.80
N PRO A 101 13.52 -10.68 13.62
CA PRO A 101 12.75 -11.92 13.55
C PRO A 101 13.54 -13.10 14.14
N PRO A 102 12.87 -14.08 14.76
CA PRO A 102 13.51 -15.30 15.23
C PRO A 102 13.83 -16.24 14.06
N GLU A 103 15.12 -16.54 13.89
CA GLU A 103 15.71 -17.42 12.87
C GLU A 103 15.43 -17.04 11.40
N GLY A 104 16.40 -17.26 10.50
CA GLY A 104 16.22 -17.20 9.04
C GLY A 104 16.08 -15.81 8.38
N SER A 105 15.29 -14.90 8.95
CA SER A 105 14.74 -13.76 8.19
C SER A 105 15.38 -12.39 8.46
N ASP A 106 16.52 -12.33 9.18
CA ASP A 106 17.17 -11.06 9.52
C ASP A 106 17.54 -10.21 8.29
N ARG A 107 18.05 -10.86 7.23
CA ARG A 107 18.45 -10.16 6.02
C ARG A 107 17.24 -9.54 5.32
N ALA A 108 16.13 -10.28 5.25
CA ALA A 108 14.89 -9.80 4.66
C ALA A 108 14.32 -8.64 5.48
N PHE A 109 14.24 -8.78 6.80
CA PHE A 109 13.80 -7.72 7.70
C PHE A 109 14.64 -6.44 7.58
N ARG A 110 15.97 -6.53 7.61
CA ARG A 110 16.85 -5.35 7.42
C ARG A 110 16.70 -4.72 6.04
N THR A 111 16.37 -5.52 5.02
CA THR A 111 16.12 -5.02 3.66
C THR A 111 14.79 -4.28 3.61
N ALA A 112 13.73 -4.84 4.19
CA ALA A 112 12.44 -4.17 4.29
C ALA A 112 12.50 -2.85 5.10
N MET A 113 13.28 -2.83 6.19
CA MET A 113 13.53 -1.62 6.98
C MET A 113 14.25 -0.53 6.16
N ARG A 114 15.17 -0.93 5.29
CA ARG A 114 15.82 0.01 4.35
C ARG A 114 14.85 0.56 3.33
N HIS A 115 14.01 -0.28 2.71
CA HIS A 115 13.00 0.19 1.76
C HIS A 115 12.01 1.15 2.42
N LEU A 116 11.60 0.89 3.66
CA LEU A 116 10.79 1.80 4.45
C LEU A 116 11.48 3.16 4.66
N ALA A 117 12.77 3.16 5.02
CA ALA A 117 13.55 4.39 5.16
C ALA A 117 13.74 5.14 3.82
N GLU A 118 13.87 4.41 2.71
CA GLU A 118 13.94 4.98 1.36
C GLU A 118 12.60 5.64 0.97
N ALA A 119 11.47 5.01 1.30
CA ALA A 119 10.13 5.58 1.13
C ALA A 119 9.93 6.86 1.96
N HIS A 120 10.34 6.85 3.24
CA HIS A 120 10.36 8.06 4.08
C HIS A 120 11.21 9.17 3.43
N GLY A 121 12.42 8.84 2.98
CA GLY A 121 13.32 9.77 2.31
C GLY A 121 12.71 10.35 1.03
N LEU A 122 11.95 9.56 0.28
CA LEU A 122 11.23 10.00 -0.91
C LEU A 122 10.10 10.96 -0.56
N ALA A 123 9.23 10.61 0.39
CA ALA A 123 8.16 11.50 0.87
C ALA A 123 8.69 12.87 1.29
N ARG A 124 9.80 12.88 2.05
CA ARG A 124 10.52 14.10 2.44
C ARG A 124 11.10 14.89 1.28
N ARG A 125 11.59 14.24 0.23
CA ARG A 125 12.08 14.93 -0.97
C ARG A 125 10.94 15.61 -1.71
N VAL A 126 9.79 14.94 -1.83
CA VAL A 126 8.60 15.50 -2.47
C VAL A 126 8.05 16.68 -1.68
N GLU A 127 7.90 16.55 -0.36
CA GLU A 127 7.51 17.64 0.55
C GLU A 127 8.39 18.87 0.33
N ARG A 128 9.72 18.71 0.39
CA ARG A 128 10.66 19.82 0.16
C ARG A 128 10.65 20.37 -1.27
N SER A 129 10.24 19.58 -2.25
CA SER A 129 10.11 20.04 -3.64
C SER A 129 8.88 20.94 -3.77
N LEU A 130 7.75 20.49 -3.23
CA LEU A 130 6.50 21.25 -3.18
C LEU A 130 6.65 22.55 -2.39
N SER A 131 7.23 22.50 -1.19
CA SER A 131 7.36 23.68 -0.33
C SER A 131 8.31 24.74 -0.88
N ARG A 132 9.17 24.38 -1.84
CA ARG A 132 10.03 25.31 -2.58
C ARG A 132 9.48 25.68 -3.95
N SER A 133 8.34 25.13 -4.35
CA SER A 133 7.70 25.47 -5.62
C SER A 133 7.30 26.94 -5.62
N ALA A 134 7.57 27.62 -6.74
CA ALA A 134 7.14 29.00 -6.97
C ALA A 134 5.82 29.06 -7.76
N ALA A 135 5.08 27.95 -7.84
CA ALA A 135 3.85 27.88 -8.63
C ALA A 135 2.82 28.91 -8.15
N ALA A 136 2.38 29.77 -9.08
CA ALA A 136 1.44 30.85 -8.83
C ALA A 136 0.16 30.74 -9.66
N SER A 137 0.13 29.80 -10.60
CA SER A 137 -0.98 29.51 -11.49
C SER A 137 -1.29 27.99 -11.53
N PRO A 138 -2.48 27.60 -12.02
CA PRO A 138 -2.81 26.19 -12.22
C PRO A 138 -1.84 25.45 -13.15
N ASP A 139 -1.34 26.12 -14.19
CA ASP A 139 -0.36 25.54 -15.12
C ASP A 139 0.99 25.28 -14.42
N ASP A 140 1.47 26.22 -13.60
CA ASP A 140 2.70 26.02 -12.83
C ASP A 140 2.56 24.86 -11.82
N LEU A 141 1.38 24.75 -11.20
CA LEU A 141 1.08 23.66 -10.29
C LEU A 141 1.11 22.32 -11.02
N GLN A 142 0.51 22.24 -12.21
CA GLN A 142 0.54 21.03 -13.03
C GLN A 142 1.98 20.65 -13.42
N GLU A 143 2.82 21.63 -13.79
CA GLU A 143 4.23 21.39 -14.07
C GLU A 143 4.98 20.87 -12.84
N ALA A 144 4.79 21.51 -11.68
CA ALA A 144 5.40 21.09 -10.42
C ALA A 144 4.98 19.66 -10.05
N LEU A 145 3.70 19.33 -10.19
CA LEU A 145 3.19 17.97 -9.99
C LEU A 145 3.79 16.97 -10.97
N GLY A 146 4.01 17.34 -12.23
CA GLY A 146 4.69 16.51 -13.22
C GLY A 146 6.13 16.19 -12.82
N GLN A 147 6.88 17.18 -12.33
CA GLN A 147 8.24 16.98 -11.81
C GLN A 147 8.27 16.07 -10.59
N ILE A 148 7.28 16.21 -9.69
CA ILE A 148 7.11 15.34 -8.53
C ILE A 148 6.77 13.92 -8.94
N GLY A 149 5.92 13.73 -9.95
CA GLY A 149 5.61 12.40 -10.50
C GLY A 149 6.88 11.66 -10.96
N ALA A 150 7.83 12.37 -11.57
CA ALA A 150 9.12 11.79 -11.96
C ALA A 150 10.00 11.41 -10.76
N LEU A 151 9.93 12.15 -9.64
CA LEU A 151 10.61 11.79 -8.39
C LEU A 151 9.96 10.57 -7.73
N TRP A 152 8.63 10.48 -7.81
CA TRP A 152 7.84 9.45 -7.12
C TRP A 152 7.87 8.10 -7.84
N GLY A 153 7.99 8.07 -9.17
CA GLY A 153 7.95 6.85 -9.99
C GLY A 153 8.71 5.65 -9.41
N PRO A 154 9.99 5.77 -9.03
CA PRO A 154 10.75 4.66 -8.46
C PRO A 154 10.26 4.12 -7.10
N GLY A 155 9.49 4.91 -6.33
CA GLY A 155 8.97 4.52 -5.03
C GLY A 155 7.44 4.33 -4.99
N ALA A 156 6.75 4.58 -6.10
CA ALA A 156 5.30 4.43 -6.22
C ALA A 156 4.84 2.98 -5.99
N ASP A 157 5.72 2.03 -6.31
CA ASP A 157 5.46 0.59 -6.21
C ASP A 157 5.80 0.02 -4.83
N TYR A 158 6.15 0.84 -3.83
CA TYR A 158 6.42 0.33 -2.49
C TYR A 158 5.13 -0.26 -1.89
N PRO A 159 5.07 -1.57 -1.63
CA PRO A 159 3.82 -2.23 -1.25
C PRO A 159 3.49 -2.09 0.24
N GLY A 160 4.33 -1.39 1.01
CA GLY A 160 4.29 -1.36 2.46
C GLY A 160 5.13 -2.46 3.11
N PHE A 161 5.42 -2.31 4.40
CA PHE A 161 6.43 -3.11 5.09
C PHE A 161 6.15 -4.62 5.09
N VAL A 162 4.91 -5.03 5.38
CA VAL A 162 4.57 -6.46 5.52
C VAL A 162 4.64 -7.18 4.17
N LEU A 163 4.08 -6.57 3.11
CA LEU A 163 4.11 -7.15 1.77
C LEU A 163 5.53 -7.19 1.18
N ASP A 164 6.33 -6.13 1.41
CA ASP A 164 7.74 -6.11 1.02
C ASP A 164 8.54 -7.22 1.73
N LEU A 165 8.31 -7.39 3.03
CA LEU A 165 8.96 -8.44 3.83
C LEU A 165 8.60 -9.86 3.33
N VAL A 166 7.33 -10.12 3.06
CA VAL A 166 6.86 -11.41 2.50
C VAL A 166 7.44 -11.65 1.10
N GLY A 167 7.55 -10.61 0.28
CA GLY A 167 8.18 -10.70 -1.04
C GLY A 167 9.68 -11.05 -0.96
N LEU A 168 10.35 -10.64 0.12
CA LEU A 168 11.76 -10.91 0.37
C LEU A 168 12.01 -12.27 1.03
N ASP A 169 11.07 -12.76 1.85
CA ASP A 169 11.16 -14.04 2.56
C ASP A 169 9.78 -14.67 2.75
N ARG A 170 9.47 -15.68 1.94
CA ARG A 170 8.19 -16.39 1.97
C ARG A 170 8.06 -17.32 3.17
N ASP A 171 9.14 -17.67 3.86
CA ASP A 171 9.09 -18.55 5.03
C ASP A 171 8.42 -17.86 6.24
N LEU A 172 8.27 -16.53 6.18
CA LEU A 172 7.51 -15.75 7.16
C LEU A 172 6.00 -15.81 6.98
N LEU A 173 5.49 -16.26 5.82
CA LEU A 173 4.06 -16.30 5.52
C LEU A 173 3.25 -17.07 6.57
N PRO A 174 3.63 -18.29 6.99
CA PRO A 174 2.88 -19.02 8.01
C PRO A 174 2.76 -18.25 9.32
N ALA A 175 3.84 -17.59 9.75
CA ALA A 175 3.85 -16.82 11.00
C ALA A 175 2.97 -15.57 10.91
N ILE A 176 3.00 -14.88 9.76
CA ILE A 176 2.16 -13.70 9.48
C ILE A 176 0.68 -14.11 9.38
N ALA A 177 0.37 -15.21 8.69
CA ALA A 177 -1.00 -15.71 8.56
C ALA A 177 -1.61 -16.15 9.90
N GLN A 178 -0.80 -16.69 10.81
CA GLN A 178 -1.25 -17.14 12.13
C GLN A 178 -1.26 -16.02 13.19
N ALA A 179 -0.65 -14.87 12.91
CA ALA A 179 -0.58 -13.75 13.84
C ALA A 179 -1.90 -12.95 13.85
N PRO A 180 -2.61 -12.86 14.99
CA PRO A 180 -3.95 -12.24 15.05
C PRO A 180 -4.01 -10.80 14.54
N THR A 181 -3.01 -9.98 14.85
CA THR A 181 -3.00 -8.57 14.44
C THR A 181 -2.78 -8.39 12.94
N CYS A 182 -2.14 -9.37 12.28
CA CYS A 182 -1.89 -9.31 10.84
C CYS A 182 -3.15 -9.50 9.99
N ALA A 183 -4.19 -10.15 10.53
CA ALA A 183 -5.47 -10.30 9.83
C ALA A 183 -6.12 -8.95 9.47
N ASN A 184 -5.84 -7.89 10.24
CA ASN A 184 -6.36 -6.55 9.99
C ASN A 184 -5.67 -5.82 8.83
N LEU A 185 -4.57 -6.37 8.31
CA LEU A 185 -3.76 -5.74 7.26
C LEU A 185 -4.12 -6.26 5.85
N GLY A 186 -5.07 -7.19 5.73
CA GLY A 186 -5.49 -7.74 4.42
C GLY A 186 -4.38 -8.50 3.69
N VAL A 187 -3.44 -9.09 4.44
CA VAL A 187 -2.32 -9.91 3.93
C VAL A 187 -2.66 -11.40 3.79
N SER A 188 -3.94 -11.75 3.96
CA SER A 188 -4.50 -13.10 3.90
C SER A 188 -5.05 -13.43 2.52
#